data_AF-A0A9P5Z1X6-F1
#
_entry.id   AF-A0A9P5Z1X6-F1
#
_cell.length_a   1.000
_cell.length_b   1.000
_cell.length_c   1.000
_cell.angle_alpha   90.00
_cell.angle_beta   90.00
_cell.angle_gamma   90.00
#
_symmetry.space_group_name_H-M   'P 1'
#
loop_
_entity.id
_entity.type
_entity.pdbx_description
1 polymer ?
#
loop_
_entity_poly.entity_id
_entity_poly.type
_entity_poly.pdbx_seq_one_letter_code
_entity_poly.pdbx_strand_id
1 'polypeptide(L)' 'LHPTTVHRMFIRLGLPGWVCQKRPYLSKWQILGWKLWALSHLCRTMRFWKRVWYTDESKFNLFGSDGRRYCHW' A
#
# COMPACT_ATOMS: atom_id res chain seq x y z
N LEU A 1 31.87 14.00 8.77
CA LEU A 1 30.60 14.65 8.33
C LEU A 1 29.44 13.97 9.05
N HIS A 2 28.51 14.73 9.63
CA HIS A 2 27.37 14.15 10.35
C HIS A 2 26.29 13.65 9.35
N PRO A 3 25.60 12.52 9.59
CA PRO A 3 24.61 11.97 8.67
C PRO A 3 23.51 12.95 8.26
N THR A 4 23.11 13.84 9.17
CA THR A 4 22.11 14.89 8.87
C THR A 4 22.65 15.93 7.88
N THR A 5 23.97 16.18 7.85
CA THR A 5 24.61 17.07 6.88
C THR A 5 24.49 16.50 5.47
N VAL A 6 24.73 15.19 5.31
CA VAL A 6 24.58 14.49 4.03
C VAL A 6 23.11 14.52 3.59
N HIS A 7 22.17 14.18 4.48
CA HIS A 7 20.74 14.21 4.17
C HIS A 7 20.24 15.60 3.72
N ARG A 8 20.68 16.67 4.38
CA ARG A 8 20.35 18.05 3.99
C ARG A 8 20.90 18.42 2.61
N MET A 9 22.09 17.92 2.23
CA MET A 9 22.62 18.12 0.88
C MET A 9 21.77 17.40 -0.16
N PHE A 10 21.39 16.14 0.07
CA PHE A 10 20.50 15.40 -0.82
C PHE A 10 19.16 16.11 -1.02
N ILE A 11 18.55 16.64 0.04
CA ILE A 11 17.32 17.44 -0.07
C ILE A 11 17.55 18.70 -0.92
N ARG A 12 18.65 19.44 -0.71
CA ARG A 12 18.98 20.63 -1.52
C ARG A 12 19.19 20.30 -3.00
N LEU A 13 19.67 19.10 -3.30
CA LEU A 13 19.85 18.58 -4.67
C LEU A 13 18.56 17.99 -5.26
N GLY A 14 17.42 18.07 -4.56
CA GLY A 14 16.13 17.57 -5.05
C GLY A 14 15.95 16.05 -4.92
N LEU A 15 16.73 15.38 -4.06
CA LEU A 15 16.70 13.95 -3.81
C LEU A 15 16.17 13.65 -2.39
N PRO A 16 14.85 13.79 -2.15
CA PRO A 16 14.27 13.49 -0.84
C PRO A 16 14.26 11.97 -0.59
N GLY A 17 14.24 11.59 0.68
CA GLY A 17 14.01 10.20 1.07
C GLY A 17 12.55 9.83 0.86
N TRP A 18 12.28 8.89 -0.04
CA TRP A 18 10.92 8.36 -0.30
C TRP A 18 10.61 7.19 0.63
N VAL A 19 9.34 7.02 1.02
CA VAL A 19 8.90 5.85 1.79
C VAL A 19 8.43 4.76 0.83
N CYS A 20 8.96 3.55 0.97
CA CYS A 20 8.52 2.39 0.19
C CYS A 20 7.04 2.11 0.47
N GLN A 21 6.24 2.00 -0.59
CA GLN A 21 4.88 1.50 -0.47
C GLN A 21 4.90 -0.03 -0.30
N LYS A 22 4.30 -0.54 0.78
CA LYS A 22 4.04 -1.97 0.93
C LYS A 22 2.89 -2.35 0.00
N ARG A 23 3.20 -3.07 -1.09
CA ARG A 23 2.20 -3.65 -1.99
C ARG A 23 2.31 -5.16 -1.94
N PRO A 24 1.19 -5.89 -1.86
CA PRO A 24 1.24 -7.34 -2.01
C PRO A 24 1.76 -7.66 -3.41
N TYR A 25 2.59 -8.70 -3.50
CA TYR A 25 2.93 -9.26 -4.80
C TYR A 25 1.69 -9.94 -5.38
N LEU A 26 1.36 -9.59 -6.63
CA LEU A 26 0.23 -10.17 -7.33
C LEU A 26 0.72 -10.93 -8.54
N SER A 27 0.37 -12.20 -8.60
CA SER A 27 0.54 -13.01 -9.81
C SER A 27 -0.37 -12.51 -10.93
N LYS A 28 -0.03 -12.86 -12.17
CA LYS A 28 -0.83 -12.53 -13.36
C LYS A 28 -2.28 -13.00 -13.23
N TRP A 29 -2.49 -14.18 -12.65
CA TRP A 29 -3.81 -14.77 -12.43
C TRP A 29 -4.63 -14.00 -11.39
N GLN A 30 -4.01 -13.56 -10.29
CA GLN A 30 -4.68 -12.74 -9.29
C GLN A 30 -5.11 -11.39 -9.87
N ILE A 31 -4.24 -10.74 -10.66
CA ILE A 31 -4.57 -9.48 -11.33
C ILE A 31 -5.78 -9.68 -12.26
N LEU A 32 -5.78 -10.75 -13.06
CA LEU A 32 -6.89 -11.05 -13.95
C LEU A 32 -8.19 -11.32 -13.19
N GLY A 33 -8.14 -12.12 -12.13
CA GLY A 33 -9.30 -12.43 -11.29
C GLY A 33 -9.89 -11.17 -10.66
N TRP A 34 -9.05 -10.29 -10.11
CA TRP A 34 -9.48 -9.01 -9.55
C TRP A 34 -10.09 -8.09 -10.61
N LYS A 35 -9.51 -8.05 -11.81
CA LYS A 35 -10.03 -7.24 -12.92
C LYS A 35 -11.41 -7.74 -13.37
N LEU A 36 -11.60 -9.05 -13.53
CA LEU A 36 -12.89 -9.64 -13.89
C LEU A 36 -13.95 -9.42 -12.80
N TRP A 37 -13.56 -9.55 -11.54
CA TRP A 37 -14.44 -9.27 -10.42
C TRP A 37 -14.88 -7.80 -10.41
N ALA A 38 -13.95 -6.86 -10.59
CA ALA A 38 -14.27 -5.44 -10.65
C ALA A 38 -15.21 -5.10 -11.81
N LEU A 39 -14.95 -5.64 -13.01
CA LEU A 39 -15.79 -5.42 -14.19
C LEU A 39 -17.22 -5.97 -13.99
N SER A 40 -17.36 -7.17 -13.43
CA SER A 40 -18.67 -7.79 -13.17
C SER A 40 -19.50 -7.05 -12.10
N HIS A 41 -18.85 -6.24 -11.27
CA HIS A 41 -19.49 -5.46 -10.20
C HIS A 41 -19.57 -3.95 -10.49
N LEU A 42 -19.07 -3.48 -11.64
CA LEU A 42 -18.98 -2.06 -11.99
C LEU A 42 -20.35 -1.36 -11.95
N CYS A 43 -21.41 -2.02 -12.44
CA CYS A 43 -22.75 -1.46 -12.51
C CYS A 43 -23.62 -1.78 -11.26
N ARG A 44 -23.04 -2.33 -10.18
CA ARG A 44 -23.80 -2.67 -8.98
C ARG A 44 -24.21 -1.40 -8.24
N THR A 45 -25.48 -1.33 -7.85
CA THR A 45 -26.03 -0.18 -7.15
C THR A 45 -25.64 -0.19 -5.67
N MET A 46 -25.72 0.97 -5.01
CA MET A 46 -25.47 1.07 -3.57
C MET A 46 -26.39 0.15 -2.73
N ARG A 47 -27.61 -0.12 -3.19
CA ARG A 47 -28.54 -1.04 -2.51
C ARG A 47 -28.00 -2.47 -2.49
N PHE A 48 -27.30 -2.90 -3.54
CA PHE A 48 -26.64 -4.19 -3.57
C PHE A 48 -25.55 -4.26 -2.50
N TRP A 49 -24.65 -3.28 -2.47
CA TRP A 49 -23.53 -3.25 -1.52
C TRP A 49 -23.96 -3.18 -0.06
N LYS A 50 -25.06 -2.50 0.25
CA LYS A 50 -25.64 -2.46 1.60
C LYS A 50 -26.14 -3.81 2.12
N ARG A 51 -26.35 -4.79 1.23
CA ARG A 51 -26.80 -6.14 1.59
C ARG A 51 -25.65 -7.14 1.73
N VAL A 52 -24.44 -6.75 1.31
CA VAL A 52 -23.26 -7.61 1.40
C VAL A 52 -22.70 -7.53 2.81
N TRP A 53 -22.54 -8.69 3.45
CA TRP A 53 -21.83 -8.82 4.71
C TRP A 53 -20.37 -9.14 4.43
N TYR A 54 -19.48 -8.31 4.96
CA TYR A 54 -18.04 -8.51 4.85
C TYR A 54 -17.50 -8.99 6.18
N THR A 55 -16.57 -9.95 6.13
CA THR A 55 -15.87 -10.50 7.27
C THR A 55 -14.40 -10.60 6.93
N ASP A 56 -13.53 -10.15 7.82
CA ASP A 56 -12.08 -10.27 7.70
C ASP A 56 -11.44 -10.33 9.09
N GLU A 57 -10.25 -10.90 9.18
CA GLU A 57 -9.47 -10.96 10.41
C GLU A 57 -8.33 -9.93 10.36
N SER A 58 -8.16 -9.17 11.44
CA SER A 58 -7.12 -8.15 11.54
C SER A 58 -6.20 -8.40 12.73
N LYS A 59 -4.90 -8.19 12.51
CA LYS A 59 -3.87 -8.32 13.55
C LYS A 59 -3.79 -7.05 14.39
N PHE A 60 -3.99 -7.16 15.71
CA PHE A 60 -3.82 -6.08 16.67
C PHE A 60 -2.59 -6.35 17.55
N ASN A 61 -1.52 -5.57 17.39
CA ASN A 61 -0.28 -5.75 18.15
C ASN A 61 -0.14 -4.65 19.20
N LEU A 62 0.33 -5.02 20.41
CA LEU A 62 0.66 -4.07 21.48
C LEU A 62 1.89 -3.20 21.15
N PHE A 63 2.84 -3.75 20.38
CA PHE A 63 4.02 -3.03 19.88
C PHE A 63 4.12 -3.18 18.35
N GLY A 64 4.48 -2.10 17.66
CA GLY A 64 4.51 -2.06 16.20
C GLY A 64 5.66 -2.87 15.59
N SER A 65 5.34 -3.93 14.84
CA SER A 65 6.31 -4.70 14.05
C SER A 65 6.56 -4.12 12.65
N ASP A 66 5.63 -3.31 12.14
CA ASP A 66 5.48 -3.01 10.71
C ASP A 66 5.77 -1.55 10.37
N GLY A 67 6.93 -1.06 10.80
CA GLY A 67 7.38 0.33 10.59
C GLY A 67 7.61 0.74 9.13
N ARG A 68 7.82 2.05 8.93
CA ARG A 68 8.15 2.65 7.62
C ARG A 68 9.54 2.19 7.16
N ARG A 69 9.68 1.91 5.87
CA ARG A 69 10.97 1.66 5.22
C ARG A 69 11.19 2.73 4.16
N TYR A 70 12.37 3.33 4.11
CA TYR A 70 12.74 4.29 3.07
C TYR A 70 13.24 3.56 1.82
N CYS A 71 13.01 4.14 0.65
CA CYS A 71 13.55 3.65 -0.62
C CYS A 71 15.07 3.81 -0.60
N HIS A 72 15.77 2.71 -0.83
CA HIS A 72 17.18 2.72 -1.15
C HIS A 72 17.28 2.64 -2.67
N TRP A 73 17.99 3.60 -3.28
CA TRP A 73 18.28 3.64 -4.72
C TRP A 73 19.49 2.77 -5.03
#